data_AF-A0A399SHH6-F1
#
_entry.id   AF-A0A399SHH6-F1
#
_cell.length_a   1.000
_cell.length_b   1.000
_cell.length_c   1.000
_cell.angle_alpha   90.00
_cell.angle_beta   90.00
_cell.angle_gamma   90.00
#
_symmetry.space_group_name_H-M   'P 1'
#
loop_
_entity.id
_entity.type
_entity.pdbx_description
1 polymer ?
#
loop_
_entity_poly.entity_id
_entity_poly.type
_entity_poly.pdbx_seq_one_letter_code
_entity_poly.pdbx_strand_id
1 'polypeptide(L)'
;TSIIGAFFVRLGKSGNIMGALYQGLIVTGVLSIGAVWGVIHQLVQKPVMVGDKSVDANALFYCGLVGLAVTAAIVIITEFYTGTNFNPVKSIAKASVSGHGTNVIQGLAVSLESTAAPALVIIVGIILTYTFAGLFGVAIATTTMLSLAGFIVALDAFGPVTDNAGGIA
;
A
#
# COMPACT_ATOMS: atom_id res chain seq x y z
N THR A 1 8.27 4.23 12.34
CA THR A 1 7.79 5.38 11.54
C THR A 1 6.28 5.58 11.69
N SER A 2 5.48 4.51 11.76
CA SER A 2 4.00 4.58 11.91
C SER A 2 3.52 5.34 13.14
N ILE A 3 4.18 5.18 14.30
CA ILE A 3 3.85 5.95 15.52
C ILE A 3 4.01 7.46 15.27
N ILE A 4 5.11 7.86 14.62
CA ILE A 4 5.35 9.27 14.30
C ILE A 4 4.29 9.75 13.31
N GLY A 5 4.00 8.99 12.24
CA GLY A 5 2.99 9.36 11.26
C GLY A 5 1.58 9.53 11.84
N ALA A 6 1.22 8.77 12.88
CA ALA A 6 -0.06 8.93 13.58
C ALA A 6 -0.22 10.33 14.20
N PHE A 7 0.85 10.94 14.74
CA PHE A 7 0.80 12.30 15.29
C PHE A 7 0.60 13.40 14.22
N PHE A 8 0.77 13.07 12.94
CA PHE A 8 0.55 13.98 11.82
C PHE A 8 -0.85 13.87 11.20
N VAL A 9 -1.68 12.93 11.65
CA VAL A 9 -3.08 12.85 11.24
C VAL A 9 -3.84 14.01 11.89
N ARG A 10 -4.16 15.04 11.12
CA ARG A 10 -4.89 16.23 11.59
C ARG A 10 -6.05 16.56 10.66
N LEU A 11 -7.24 16.67 11.24
CA LEU A 11 -8.42 17.15 10.53
C LEU A 11 -8.27 18.63 10.19
N GLY A 12 -8.25 18.92 8.88
CA GLY A 12 -8.25 20.30 8.37
C GLY A 12 -9.64 20.93 8.36
N LYS A 13 -9.72 22.17 7.89
CA LYS A 13 -10.97 22.95 7.79
C LYS A 13 -12.05 22.31 6.90
N SER A 14 -11.66 21.39 6.02
CA SER A 14 -12.56 20.68 5.10
C SER A 14 -13.30 19.50 5.74
N GLY A 15 -12.93 19.06 6.94
CA GLY A 15 -13.57 17.92 7.60
C GLY A 15 -13.37 16.55 6.92
N ASN A 16 -12.52 16.46 5.89
CA ASN A 16 -12.29 15.20 5.16
C ASN A 16 -11.36 14.27 5.96
N ILE A 17 -11.96 13.26 6.58
CA ILE A 17 -11.25 12.29 7.44
C ILE A 17 -10.30 11.41 6.63
N MET A 18 -10.72 10.90 5.46
CA MET A 18 -9.84 10.07 4.63
C MET A 18 -8.62 10.84 4.14
N GLY A 19 -8.78 12.11 3.79
CA GLY A 19 -7.66 12.98 3.45
C GLY A 19 -6.64 13.12 4.59
N ALA A 20 -7.11 13.27 5.84
CA ALA A 20 -6.24 13.35 7.01
C ALA A 20 -5.49 12.02 7.27
N LEU A 21 -6.15 10.89 7.07
CA LEU A 21 -5.52 9.57 7.21
C LEU A 21 -4.48 9.32 6.11
N TYR A 22 -4.72 9.76 4.87
CA TYR A 22 -3.74 9.69 3.78
C TYR A 22 -2.51 10.56 4.04
N GLN A 23 -2.67 11.73 4.67
CA GLN A 23 -1.53 12.55 5.10
C GLN A 23 -0.62 11.78 6.07
N GLY A 24 -1.20 11.12 7.08
CA GLY A 24 -0.43 10.29 8.00
C GLY A 24 0.27 9.11 7.32
N LEU A 25 -0.37 8.48 6.33
CA LEU A 25 0.23 7.41 5.53
C LEU A 25 1.43 7.92 4.72
N ILE A 26 1.30 9.07 4.06
CA ILE A 26 2.39 9.69 3.28
C ILE A 26 3.58 10.03 4.19
N VAL A 27 3.32 10.65 5.34
CA VAL A 27 4.37 10.97 6.33
C VAL A 27 5.06 9.69 6.79
N THR A 28 4.29 8.63 7.09
CA THR A 28 4.86 7.34 7.48
C THR A 28 5.73 6.75 6.37
N GLY A 29 5.27 6.77 5.13
CA GLY A 29 6.00 6.29 3.95
C GLY A 29 7.32 7.02 3.74
N VAL A 30 7.31 8.34 3.77
CA VAL A 30 8.51 9.18 3.60
C VAL A 30 9.51 8.95 4.74
N LEU A 31 9.04 8.89 5.99
CA LEU A 31 9.90 8.56 7.12
C LEU A 31 10.47 7.14 7.01
N SER A 32 9.71 6.18 6.48
CA SER A 32 10.18 4.81 6.26
C SER A 32 11.33 4.74 5.26
N ILE A 33 11.37 5.61 4.24
CA ILE A 33 12.52 5.68 3.32
C ILE A 33 13.82 5.96 4.09
N GLY A 34 13.83 7.00 4.94
CA GLY A 34 15.01 7.37 5.73
C GLY A 34 15.37 6.30 6.77
N ALA A 35 14.38 5.71 7.43
CA ALA A 35 14.60 4.65 8.41
C ALA A 35 15.20 3.38 7.76
N VAL A 36 14.65 2.95 6.62
CA VAL A 36 15.15 1.80 5.86
C VAL A 36 16.58 2.05 5.37
N TRP A 37 16.87 3.25 4.86
CA TRP A 37 18.22 3.63 4.45
C TRP A 37 19.21 3.51 5.61
N GLY A 38 18.88 4.08 6.77
CA GLY A 38 19.74 4.08 7.96
C GLY A 38 19.99 2.68 8.51
N VAL A 39 18.93 1.86 8.63
CA VAL A 39 19.05 0.48 9.13
C VAL A 39 19.90 -0.38 8.20
N ILE A 40 19.69 -0.29 6.88
CA ILE A 40 20.45 -1.08 5.91
C ILE A 40 21.93 -0.70 5.93
N HIS A 41 22.27 0.59 5.93
CA HIS A 41 23.67 1.05 5.95
C HIS A 41 24.37 0.82 7.29
N GLN A 42 23.62 0.74 8.40
CA GLN A 42 24.19 0.40 9.70
C GLN A 42 24.50 -1.10 9.81
N LEU A 43 23.62 -1.96 9.29
CA LEU A 43 23.76 -3.41 9.41
C LEU A 43 24.65 -4.03 8.33
N VAL A 44 24.60 -3.51 7.10
CA VAL A 44 25.34 -4.04 5.94
C VAL A 44 26.49 -3.11 5.61
N GLN A 45 27.60 -3.28 6.33
CA GLN A 45 28.80 -2.45 6.15
C GLN A 45 29.75 -2.97 5.05
N LYS A 46 29.62 -4.24 4.65
CA LYS A 46 30.41 -4.87 3.60
C LYS A 46 29.48 -5.65 2.67
N PRO A 47 29.86 -5.85 1.40
CA PRO A 47 29.09 -6.66 0.46
C PRO A 47 28.85 -8.05 1.04
N VAL A 48 27.59 -8.48 1.02
CA VAL A 48 27.18 -9.80 1.51
C VAL A 48 27.01 -10.72 0.32
N MET A 49 27.54 -11.94 0.41
CA MET A 49 27.33 -12.96 -0.63
C MET A 49 25.97 -13.63 -0.40
N VAL A 50 25.08 -13.51 -1.37
CA VAL A 50 23.78 -14.19 -1.40
C VAL A 50 23.81 -15.17 -2.58
N GLY A 51 24.10 -16.43 -2.29
CA GLY A 51 24.44 -17.42 -3.32
C GLY A 51 25.72 -16.98 -4.07
N ASP A 52 25.66 -16.97 -5.40
CA ASP A 52 26.81 -16.59 -6.26
C ASP A 52 26.90 -15.07 -6.56
N LYS A 53 26.01 -14.25 -5.97
CA LYS A 53 26.01 -12.79 -6.17
C LYS A 53 26.52 -12.04 -4.93
N SER A 54 27.42 -11.09 -5.13
CA SER A 54 27.75 -10.08 -4.13
C SER A 54 26.69 -8.99 -4.13
N VAL A 55 26.07 -8.74 -2.97
CA VAL A 55 25.00 -7.76 -2.80
C VAL A 55 25.46 -6.65 -1.87
N ASP A 56 25.39 -5.42 -2.37
CA ASP A 56 25.71 -4.21 -1.61
C ASP A 56 24.52 -3.65 -0.85
N ALA A 57 24.80 -2.86 0.19
CA ALA A 57 23.79 -2.14 0.96
C ALA A 57 22.87 -1.28 0.08
N ASN A 58 23.42 -0.63 -0.95
CA ASN A 58 22.64 0.18 -1.89
C ASN A 58 21.64 -0.65 -2.70
N ALA A 59 22.03 -1.86 -3.14
CA ALA A 59 21.12 -2.75 -3.85
C ALA A 59 19.95 -3.19 -2.97
N LEU A 60 20.20 -3.48 -1.69
CA LEU A 60 19.15 -3.79 -0.72
C LEU A 60 18.26 -2.59 -0.44
N PHE A 61 18.82 -1.38 -0.37
CA PHE A 61 18.06 -0.16 -0.19
C PHE A 61 17.12 0.09 -1.38
N TYR A 62 17.59 -0.10 -2.62
CA TYR A 62 16.73 -0.01 -3.81
C TYR A 62 15.61 -1.06 -3.79
N CYS A 63 15.88 -2.29 -3.32
CA CYS A 63 14.83 -3.28 -3.12
C CYS A 63 13.78 -2.82 -2.10
N GLY A 64 14.21 -2.22 -0.99
CA GLY A 64 13.31 -1.64 0.02
C GLY A 64 12.45 -0.51 -0.55
N LEU A 65 13.04 0.38 -1.37
CA LEU A 65 12.29 1.43 -2.07
C LEU A 65 11.25 0.87 -3.03
N VAL A 66 11.59 -0.18 -3.79
CA VAL A 66 10.61 -0.87 -4.65
C VAL A 66 9.47 -1.45 -3.80
N GLY A 67 9.77 -2.03 -2.64
CA GLY A 67 8.74 -2.48 -1.69
C GLY A 67 7.78 -1.36 -1.27
N LEU A 68 8.30 -0.20 -0.86
CA LEU A 68 7.45 0.95 -0.50
C LEU A 68 6.63 1.45 -1.70
N ALA A 69 7.22 1.49 -2.89
CA ALA A 69 6.53 1.90 -4.11
C ALA A 69 5.41 0.94 -4.49
N VAL A 70 5.63 -0.37 -4.36
CA VAL A 70 4.61 -1.41 -4.58
C VAL A 70 3.45 -1.22 -3.58
N THR A 71 3.74 -1.00 -2.29
CA THR A 71 2.68 -0.71 -1.30
C THR A 71 1.88 0.52 -1.68
N ALA A 72 2.53 1.63 -2.04
CA ALA A 72 1.85 2.86 -2.45
C ALA A 72 0.97 2.64 -3.71
N ALA A 73 1.49 1.94 -4.71
CA ALA A 73 0.75 1.61 -5.92
C ALA A 73 -0.50 0.75 -5.62
N ILE A 74 -0.36 -0.27 -4.76
CA ILE A 74 -1.50 -1.11 -4.35
C ILE A 74 -2.56 -0.28 -3.63
N VAL A 75 -2.18 0.64 -2.73
CA VAL A 75 -3.13 1.55 -2.06
C VAL A 75 -3.89 2.39 -3.07
N ILE A 76 -3.21 3.02 -4.03
CA ILE A 76 -3.83 3.86 -5.06
C ILE A 76 -4.79 3.06 -5.95
N ILE A 77 -4.36 1.87 -6.39
CA ILE A 77 -5.20 0.97 -7.20
C ILE A 77 -6.44 0.56 -6.40
N THR A 78 -6.27 0.23 -5.12
CA THR A 78 -7.38 -0.18 -4.25
C THR A 78 -8.37 0.97 -4.06
N GLU A 79 -7.90 2.20 -3.85
CA GLU A 79 -8.76 3.39 -3.76
C GLU A 79 -9.51 3.65 -5.07
N PHE A 80 -8.88 3.45 -6.23
CA PHE A 80 -9.54 3.62 -7.53
C PHE A 80 -10.71 2.64 -7.74
N TYR A 81 -10.55 1.38 -7.33
CA TYR A 81 -11.59 0.35 -7.52
C TYR A 81 -12.65 0.36 -6.40
N THR A 82 -12.35 0.90 -5.22
CA THR A 82 -13.28 0.90 -4.06
C THR A 82 -13.86 2.26 -3.71
N GLY A 83 -13.28 3.36 -4.20
CA GLY A 83 -13.74 4.71 -3.94
C GLY A 83 -14.99 5.10 -4.73
N THR A 84 -15.98 5.68 -4.05
CA THR A 84 -17.26 6.12 -4.64
C THR A 84 -17.14 7.22 -5.69
N ASN A 85 -16.00 7.92 -5.71
CA ASN A 85 -15.72 8.99 -6.65
C ASN A 85 -15.26 8.47 -8.02
N PHE A 86 -14.88 7.20 -8.14
CA PHE A 86 -14.30 6.63 -9.36
C PHE A 86 -15.31 5.84 -10.19
N ASN A 87 -14.98 5.66 -11.47
CA ASN A 87 -15.84 5.01 -12.45
C ASN A 87 -16.23 3.56 -12.10
N PRO A 88 -15.34 2.71 -11.53
CA PRO A 88 -15.70 1.33 -11.19
C PRO A 88 -16.88 1.24 -10.21
N VAL A 89 -16.87 2.04 -9.15
CA VAL A 89 -17.98 2.07 -8.17
C VAL A 89 -19.22 2.76 -8.76
N LYS A 90 -19.04 3.83 -9.52
CA LYS A 90 -20.15 4.53 -10.19
C LYS A 90 -20.88 3.65 -11.20
N SER A 91 -20.18 2.76 -11.90
CA SER A 91 -20.81 1.83 -12.86
C SER A 91 -21.67 0.79 -12.15
N ILE A 92 -21.20 0.26 -11.01
CA ILE A 92 -21.97 -0.65 -10.14
C ILE A 92 -23.21 0.07 -9.58
N ALA A 93 -23.06 1.28 -9.06
CA ALA A 93 -24.17 2.08 -8.57
C ALA A 93 -25.22 2.35 -9.66
N LYS A 94 -24.79 2.65 -10.90
CA LYS A 94 -25.70 2.83 -12.04
C LYS A 94 -26.41 1.52 -12.43
N ALA A 95 -25.74 0.38 -12.34
CA ALA A 95 -26.33 -0.92 -12.61
C ALA A 95 -27.51 -1.22 -11.67
N SER A 96 -27.48 -0.73 -10.43
CA SER A 96 -28.58 -0.86 -9.46
C SER A 96 -29.91 -0.30 -9.96
N VAL A 97 -29.93 0.66 -10.88
CA VAL A 97 -31.17 1.21 -11.47
C VAL A 97 -31.91 0.17 -12.32
N SER A 98 -31.19 -0.81 -12.86
CA SER A 98 -31.75 -1.89 -13.69
C SER A 98 -32.14 -3.15 -12.90
N GLY A 99 -31.85 -3.20 -11.59
CA GLY A 99 -32.20 -4.31 -10.69
C GLY A 99 -31.02 -4.87 -9.88
N HIS A 100 -31.33 -5.70 -8.90
CA HIS A 100 -30.32 -6.29 -8.00
C HIS A 100 -29.39 -7.29 -8.72
N GLY A 101 -29.91 -8.04 -9.70
CA GLY A 101 -29.13 -9.02 -10.46
C GLY A 101 -28.01 -8.37 -11.29
N THR A 102 -28.32 -7.27 -11.96
CA THR A 102 -27.34 -6.51 -12.76
C THR A 102 -26.31 -5.82 -11.89
N ASN A 103 -26.67 -5.36 -10.69
CA ASN A 103 -25.72 -4.88 -9.70
C ASN A 103 -24.70 -5.97 -9.30
N VAL A 104 -25.16 -7.19 -9.00
CA VAL A 104 -24.26 -8.31 -8.64
C VAL A 104 -23.35 -8.68 -9.80
N ILE A 105 -23.90 -8.79 -11.02
CA ILE A 105 -23.11 -9.11 -12.23
C ILE A 105 -22.04 -8.05 -12.47
N GLN A 106 -22.41 -6.76 -12.40
CA GLN A 106 -21.46 -5.66 -12.59
C GLN A 106 -20.38 -5.65 -11.51
N GLY A 107 -20.76 -5.89 -10.25
CA GLY A 107 -19.81 -5.99 -9.14
C GLY A 107 -18.80 -7.12 -9.31
N LEU A 108 -19.24 -8.30 -9.75
CA LEU A 108 -18.35 -9.43 -10.06
C LEU A 108 -17.44 -9.15 -11.25
N ALA A 109 -17.94 -8.46 -12.28
CA ALA A 109 -17.10 -8.08 -13.41
C ALA A 109 -15.97 -7.14 -12.99
N VAL A 110 -16.29 -6.11 -12.19
CA VAL A 110 -15.29 -5.16 -11.66
C VAL A 110 -14.33 -5.85 -10.69
N SER A 111 -14.79 -6.79 -9.86
CA SER A 111 -13.90 -7.49 -8.93
C SER A 111 -12.87 -8.34 -9.68
N LEU A 112 -13.28 -9.06 -10.74
CA LEU A 112 -12.36 -9.82 -11.60
C LEU A 112 -11.34 -8.90 -12.30
N GLU A 113 -11.78 -7.75 -12.80
CA GLU A 113 -10.89 -6.73 -13.40
C GLU A 113 -9.86 -6.18 -12.39
N SER A 114 -10.31 -5.87 -11.17
CA SER A 114 -9.50 -5.19 -10.14
C SER A 114 -8.28 -5.99 -9.69
N THR A 115 -8.25 -7.31 -9.89
CA THR A 115 -7.13 -8.16 -9.50
C THR A 115 -5.93 -8.06 -10.46
N ALA A 116 -6.16 -7.66 -11.72
CA ALA A 116 -5.12 -7.64 -12.74
C ALA A 116 -4.05 -6.58 -12.46
N ALA A 117 -4.45 -5.36 -12.10
CA ALA A 117 -3.51 -4.26 -11.87
C ALA A 117 -2.58 -4.50 -10.66
N PRO A 118 -3.07 -4.89 -9.46
CA PRO A 118 -2.21 -5.25 -8.34
C PRO A 118 -1.27 -6.41 -8.65
N ALA A 119 -1.75 -7.44 -9.36
CA ALA A 119 -0.93 -8.58 -9.76
C ALA A 119 0.26 -8.14 -10.65
N LEU A 120 0.01 -7.27 -11.64
CA LEU A 120 1.07 -6.74 -12.50
C LEU A 120 2.09 -5.91 -11.72
N VAL A 121 1.65 -5.07 -10.78
CA VAL A 121 2.55 -4.28 -9.91
C VAL A 121 3.45 -5.22 -9.10
N ILE A 122 2.91 -6.30 -8.54
CA ILE A 122 3.68 -7.28 -7.77
C ILE A 122 4.69 -8.00 -8.69
N ILE A 123 4.29 -8.44 -9.89
CA ILE A 123 5.18 -9.11 -10.84
C ILE A 123 6.36 -8.20 -11.20
N VAL A 124 6.11 -6.93 -11.52
CA VAL A 124 7.16 -5.95 -11.84
C VAL A 124 8.07 -5.74 -10.62
N GLY A 125 7.50 -5.61 -9.42
CA GLY A 125 8.27 -5.48 -8.18
C GLY A 125 9.19 -6.68 -7.91
N ILE A 126 8.70 -7.90 -8.13
CA ILE A 126 9.48 -9.14 -7.99
C ILE A 126 10.63 -9.15 -9.00
N ILE A 127 10.38 -8.86 -10.28
CA ILE A 127 11.41 -8.85 -11.31
C ILE A 127 12.51 -7.83 -10.96
N LEU A 128 12.13 -6.59 -10.62
CA LEU A 128 13.09 -5.53 -10.28
C LEU A 128 13.95 -5.92 -9.06
N THR A 129 13.33 -6.35 -7.97
CA THR A 129 14.04 -6.69 -6.73
C THR A 129 14.91 -7.94 -6.87
N TYR A 130 14.46 -8.92 -7.66
CA TYR A 130 15.24 -10.10 -7.99
C TYR A 130 16.48 -9.76 -8.83
N THR A 131 16.39 -8.81 -9.76
CA THR A 131 17.57 -8.40 -10.54
C THR A 131 18.65 -7.75 -9.66
N PHE A 132 18.25 -6.94 -8.67
CA PHE A 132 19.17 -6.25 -7.77
C PHE A 132 19.85 -7.16 -6.74
N ALA A 133 19.08 -8.02 -6.06
CA ALA A 133 19.61 -8.80 -4.93
C ALA A 133 19.03 -10.23 -4.83
N GLY A 134 18.52 -10.77 -5.94
CA GLY A 134 17.98 -12.14 -6.00
C GLY A 134 16.80 -12.35 -5.05
N LEU A 135 16.66 -13.57 -4.54
CA LEU A 135 15.60 -13.91 -3.57
C LEU A 135 15.68 -13.07 -2.29
N PHE A 136 16.88 -12.71 -1.85
CA PHE A 136 17.05 -11.85 -0.68
C PHE A 136 16.53 -10.43 -0.94
N GLY A 137 16.73 -9.90 -2.15
CA GLY A 137 16.11 -8.65 -2.59
C GLY A 137 14.60 -8.66 -2.52
N VAL A 138 13.97 -9.75 -2.98
CA VAL A 138 12.51 -9.94 -2.88
C VAL A 138 12.08 -9.95 -1.40
N ALA A 139 12.81 -10.65 -0.53
CA ALA A 139 12.52 -10.69 0.91
C ALA A 139 12.65 -9.32 1.60
N ILE A 140 13.64 -8.52 1.23
CA ILE A 140 13.78 -7.14 1.74
C ILE A 140 12.63 -6.27 1.25
N ALA A 141 12.23 -6.39 -0.02
CA ALA A 141 11.10 -5.65 -0.55
C ALA A 141 9.79 -6.00 0.18
N THR A 142 9.50 -7.28 0.40
CA THR A 142 8.28 -7.72 1.11
C THR A 142 8.29 -7.30 2.58
N THR A 143 9.45 -7.39 3.25
CA THR A 143 9.60 -6.88 4.62
C THR A 143 9.33 -5.38 4.69
N THR A 144 9.82 -4.64 3.69
CA THR A 144 9.63 -3.19 3.63
C THR A 144 8.18 -2.82 3.32
N MET A 145 7.47 -3.61 2.51
CA MET A 145 6.02 -3.43 2.29
C MET A 145 5.24 -3.47 3.61
N LEU A 146 5.63 -4.37 4.52
CA LEU A 146 5.03 -4.52 5.85
C LEU A 146 5.51 -3.49 6.89
N SER A 147 6.55 -2.70 6.60
CA SER A 147 7.02 -1.64 7.51
C SER A 147 5.94 -0.58 7.80
N LEU A 148 4.98 -0.42 6.88
CA LEU A 148 3.82 0.48 7.00
C LEU A 148 2.60 -0.20 7.62
N ALA A 149 2.67 -1.50 7.93
CA ALA A 149 1.52 -2.29 8.39
C ALA A 149 0.84 -1.68 9.62
N GLY A 150 1.60 -1.14 10.58
CA GLY A 150 1.02 -0.49 11.76
C GLY A 150 0.09 0.68 11.42
N PHE A 151 0.35 1.44 10.36
CA PHE A 151 -0.55 2.52 9.92
C PHE A 151 -1.70 1.98 9.06
N ILE A 152 -1.43 1.00 8.19
CA ILE A 152 -2.45 0.37 7.34
C ILE A 152 -3.52 -0.34 8.18
N VAL A 153 -3.12 -1.07 9.22
CA VAL A 153 -4.04 -1.73 10.16
C VAL A 153 -4.88 -0.70 10.94
N ALA A 154 -4.29 0.44 11.31
CA ALA A 154 -5.04 1.53 11.96
C ALA A 154 -6.10 2.14 11.02
N LEU A 155 -5.76 2.31 9.74
CA LEU A 155 -6.68 2.73 8.67
C LEU A 155 -7.83 1.74 8.49
N ASP A 156 -7.52 0.43 8.48
CA ASP A 156 -8.53 -0.63 8.34
C ASP A 156 -9.46 -0.70 9.55
N ALA A 157 -8.90 -0.56 10.77
CA ALA A 157 -9.67 -0.54 12.01
C ALA A 157 -10.58 0.69 12.15
N PHE A 158 -10.28 1.80 11.48
CA PHE A 158 -11.12 3.00 11.50
C PHE A 158 -12.52 2.73 10.92
N GLY A 159 -12.61 1.92 9.84
CA GLY A 159 -13.87 1.62 9.16
C GLY A 159 -14.94 1.04 10.11
N PRO A 160 -14.70 -0.14 10.72
CA PRO A 160 -15.65 -0.76 11.64
C PRO A 160 -16.03 0.13 12.84
N VAL A 161 -15.08 0.93 13.36
CA VAL A 161 -15.36 1.85 14.46
C VAL A 161 -16.34 2.94 14.02
N THR A 162 -16.15 3.52 12.84
CA THR A 162 -17.08 4.53 12.31
C THR A 162 -18.44 3.98 11.92
N ASP A 163 -18.50 2.76 11.39
CA ASP A 163 -19.76 2.11 11.02
C ASP A 163 -20.63 1.86 12.26
N ASN A 164 -20.03 1.31 13.33
CA ASN A 164 -20.71 1.14 14.62
C ASN A 164 -21.16 2.47 15.23
N ALA A 165 -20.33 3.52 15.15
CA ALA A 165 -20.70 4.85 15.64
C ALA A 165 -21.89 5.43 14.87
N GLY A 166 -21.94 5.25 13.55
CA GLY A 166 -23.06 5.67 12.70
C GLY A 166 -24.35 4.89 12.96
N GLY A 167 -24.27 3.63 13.38
CA GLY A 167 -25.44 2.84 13.77
C GLY A 167 -26.01 3.16 15.15
N ILE A 168 -25.22 3.79 16.04
CA ILE A 168 -25.66 4.23 17.38
C ILE A 168 -26.29 5.64 17.35
N ALA A 169 -25.88 6.48 16.41
CA ALA A 169 -26.35 7.86 16.24
C ALA A 169 -27.76 7.93 15.63
#